data_AF-A0A541B0D7-F1
#
_entry.id   AF-A0A541B0D7-F1
#
_cell.length_a   1.000
_cell.length_b   1.000
_cell.length_c   1.000
_cell.angle_alpha   90.00
_cell.angle_beta   90.00
_cell.angle_gamma   90.00
#
_symmetry.space_group_name_H-M   'P 1'
#
loop_
_entity.id
_entity.type
_entity.pdbx_description
1 polymer ?
#
loop_
_entity_poly.entity_id
_entity_poly.type
_entity_poly.pdbx_seq_one_letter_code
_entity_poly.pdbx_strand_id
1 'polypeptide(L)'
;MATKKKADNVATLVNELYDQRERAWAAALVTAQTFLETLADDVLEDLDRDRLNAQTARIKDRDRTADKIRRQVAEGKIKRPTTPDAIAESLHDLIGIKVLCKTPRDLAAFTEKLNEACTSPTCSVRLAVPPNDYVTHPKDSGYRAYHAILLVKVATHAGDLSVKVEVQVKTLLQDAWGELTHEDMYKPGKALKPNEFHRDVARKMAELLDSVDTMADLLAAELDRQTAELDAGPDGTPSNGSDEPTVYARITRTGPRYALAVGADGRQGLIPARSVRRVVGSSARINVNDYLEVGDTVDVRVEETDTALYYHPVAIG
;
A
#
# COMPACT_ATOMS: atom_id res chain seq x y z
N MET A 1 -27.30 47.69 16.66
CA MET A 1 -25.95 47.23 17.04
C MET A 1 -25.43 46.31 15.96
N ALA A 2 -24.52 46.79 15.12
CA ALA A 2 -23.91 45.99 14.06
C ALA A 2 -22.90 45.01 14.68
N THR A 3 -23.17 43.72 14.58
CA THR A 3 -22.22 42.65 14.87
C THR A 3 -21.01 42.82 13.96
N LYS A 4 -19.89 43.32 14.51
CA LYS A 4 -18.57 43.25 13.86
C LYS A 4 -18.35 41.80 13.42
N LYS A 5 -18.43 41.55 12.12
CA LYS A 5 -18.06 40.28 11.49
C LYS A 5 -16.60 40.02 11.88
N LYS A 6 -16.35 39.16 12.88
CA LYS A 6 -14.98 38.78 13.32
C LYS A 6 -14.21 38.40 12.06
N ALA A 7 -13.16 39.15 11.74
CA ALA A 7 -12.29 38.89 10.59
C ALA A 7 -11.90 37.41 10.57
N ASP A 8 -11.94 36.80 9.40
CA ASP A 8 -11.64 35.38 9.23
C ASP A 8 -10.14 35.14 9.44
N ASN A 9 -9.75 34.82 10.66
CA ASN A 9 -8.36 34.60 11.07
C ASN A 9 -7.89 33.15 10.83
N VAL A 10 -8.71 32.31 10.18
CA VAL A 10 -8.41 30.89 9.95
C VAL A 10 -7.09 30.72 9.21
N ALA A 11 -6.84 31.49 8.15
CA ALA A 11 -5.60 31.39 7.39
C ALA A 11 -4.36 31.71 8.24
N THR A 12 -4.43 32.73 9.10
CA THR A 12 -3.35 33.08 10.02
C THR A 12 -3.07 31.95 11.01
N LEU A 13 -4.12 31.40 11.63
CA LEU A 13 -3.98 30.28 12.57
C LEU A 13 -3.42 29.02 11.90
N VAL A 14 -3.80 28.76 10.64
CA VAL A 14 -3.24 27.65 9.85
C VAL A 14 -1.77 27.88 9.57
N ASN A 15 -1.36 29.07 9.16
CA ASN A 15 0.04 29.38 8.92
C ASN A 15 0.88 29.19 10.19
N GLU A 16 0.42 29.76 11.31
CA GLU A 16 1.07 29.59 12.61
C GLU A 16 1.18 28.12 13.01
N LEU A 17 0.12 27.32 12.80
CA LEU A 17 0.13 25.89 13.10
C LEU A 17 1.24 25.16 12.33
N TYR A 18 1.31 25.39 11.02
CA TYR A 18 2.29 24.70 10.19
C TYR A 18 3.71 25.14 10.55
N ASP A 19 3.95 26.43 10.73
CA ASP A 19 5.26 26.94 11.14
C ASP A 19 5.74 26.29 12.46
N GLN A 20 4.80 26.01 13.38
CA GLN A 20 5.09 25.37 14.67
C GLN A 20 5.26 23.84 14.60
N ARG A 21 4.49 23.15 13.74
CA ARG A 21 4.32 21.68 13.82
C ARG A 21 4.88 20.91 12.64
N GLU A 22 5.18 21.56 11.51
CA GLU A 22 5.53 20.88 10.24
C GLU A 22 6.72 19.94 10.36
N ARG A 23 7.76 20.31 11.13
CA ARG A 23 8.91 19.42 11.39
C ARG A 23 8.51 18.18 12.20
N ALA A 24 7.67 18.34 13.22
CA ALA A 24 7.18 17.23 14.03
C ALA A 24 6.23 16.33 13.22
N TRP A 25 5.43 16.91 12.32
CA TRP A 25 4.60 16.18 11.38
C TRP A 25 5.42 15.35 10.39
N ALA A 26 6.51 15.91 9.86
CA ALA A 26 7.43 15.17 9.00
C ALA A 26 8.07 13.98 9.74
N ALA A 27 8.49 14.16 10.98
CA ALA A 27 8.99 13.07 11.81
C ALA A 27 7.91 12.00 12.07
N ALA A 28 6.68 12.43 12.38
CA ALA A 28 5.56 11.52 12.65
C ALA A 28 5.19 10.70 11.40
N LEU A 29 5.29 11.33 10.23
CA LEU A 29 5.06 10.69 8.94
C LEU A 29 6.10 9.58 8.68
N VAL A 30 7.39 9.84 8.91
CA VAL A 30 8.44 8.82 8.79
C VAL A 30 8.22 7.67 9.78
N THR A 31 7.93 7.98 11.04
CA THR A 31 7.65 6.96 12.06
C THR A 31 6.42 6.12 11.70
N ALA A 32 5.33 6.75 11.25
CA ALA A 32 4.12 6.06 10.85
C ALA A 32 4.35 5.18 9.62
N GLN A 33 5.08 5.70 8.62
CA GLN A 33 5.40 4.94 7.40
C GLN A 33 6.25 3.72 7.74
N THR A 34 7.32 3.89 8.53
CA THR A 34 8.17 2.78 8.97
C THR A 34 7.35 1.74 9.74
N PHE A 35 6.47 2.17 10.63
CA PHE A 35 5.57 1.27 11.35
C PHE A 35 4.65 0.47 10.41
N LEU A 36 4.04 1.13 9.43
CA LEU A 36 3.17 0.46 8.46
C LEU A 36 3.94 -0.50 7.55
N GLU A 37 5.17 -0.15 7.16
CA GLU A 37 6.07 -1.02 6.38
C GLU A 37 6.47 -2.27 7.19
N THR A 38 6.76 -2.14 8.49
CA THR A 38 7.03 -3.31 9.35
C THR A 38 5.81 -4.23 9.48
N LEU A 39 4.61 -3.67 9.57
CA LEU A 39 3.38 -4.47 9.57
C LEU A 39 3.14 -5.15 8.24
N ALA A 40 3.45 -4.47 7.13
CA ALA A 40 3.33 -5.05 5.80
C ALA A 40 4.29 -6.23 5.61
N ASP A 41 5.54 -6.10 6.07
CA ASP A 41 6.53 -7.18 6.06
C ASP A 41 6.04 -8.39 6.89
N ASP A 42 5.47 -8.17 8.07
CA ASP A 42 4.92 -9.23 8.93
C ASP A 42 3.69 -9.92 8.32
N VAL A 43 2.77 -9.17 7.71
CA VAL A 43 1.55 -9.70 7.06
C VAL A 43 1.91 -10.59 5.88
N LEU A 44 2.99 -10.26 5.16
CA LEU A 44 3.33 -10.90 3.90
C LEU A 44 4.27 -12.09 4.02
N GLU A 45 4.64 -12.56 5.23
CA GLU A 45 5.53 -13.73 5.47
C GLU A 45 6.61 -13.93 4.38
N ASP A 46 7.46 -12.92 4.16
CA ASP A 46 8.54 -12.93 3.17
C ASP A 46 8.11 -13.07 1.70
N LEU A 47 6.81 -13.15 1.38
CA LEU A 47 6.38 -13.59 0.07
C LEU A 47 6.48 -12.51 -1.00
N ASP A 48 6.06 -11.25 -0.84
CA ASP A 48 6.10 -10.28 -1.96
C ASP A 48 5.98 -8.83 -1.47
N ARG A 49 7.09 -8.13 -1.17
CA ARG A 49 7.05 -6.72 -0.71
C ARG A 49 6.25 -5.80 -1.62
N ASP A 50 6.14 -6.13 -2.90
CA ASP A 50 5.33 -5.37 -3.87
C ASP A 50 3.81 -5.46 -3.61
N ARG A 51 3.33 -6.40 -2.79
CA ARG A 51 1.89 -6.59 -2.45
C ARG A 51 1.30 -5.46 -1.63
N LEU A 52 2.14 -4.78 -0.84
CA LEU A 52 1.75 -3.70 0.06
C LEU A 52 2.73 -2.55 -0.10
N ASN A 53 2.27 -1.42 -0.60
CA ASN A 53 3.14 -0.26 -0.76
C ASN A 53 2.53 0.98 -0.13
N ALA A 54 3.25 1.57 0.83
CA ALA A 54 2.96 2.86 1.43
C ALA A 54 3.40 3.99 0.48
N GLN A 55 2.76 4.10 -0.68
CA GLN A 55 3.25 4.92 -1.79
C GLN A 55 3.16 6.43 -1.56
N THR A 56 2.22 6.89 -0.76
CA THR A 56 1.91 8.34 -0.69
C THR A 56 1.68 8.78 0.73
N ALA A 57 2.75 9.29 1.34
CA ALA A 57 2.70 10.02 2.58
C ALA A 57 2.70 11.52 2.26
N ARG A 58 1.76 12.29 2.83
CA ARG A 58 1.65 13.72 2.59
C ARG A 58 1.24 14.49 3.83
N ILE A 59 1.70 15.73 3.90
CA ILE A 59 1.13 16.77 4.75
C ILE A 59 0.18 17.59 3.87
N LYS A 60 -1.03 17.86 4.37
CA LYS A 60 -2.04 18.61 3.63
C LYS A 60 -1.55 20.03 3.36
N ASP A 61 -1.90 20.59 2.21
CA ASP A 61 -1.60 21.99 1.90
C ASP A 61 -2.32 23.00 2.83
N ARG A 62 -1.67 24.14 3.10
CA ARG A 62 -2.16 25.18 4.04
C ARG A 62 -3.50 25.77 3.58
N ASP A 63 -3.64 26.10 2.30
CA ASP A 63 -4.88 26.66 1.76
C ASP A 63 -6.00 25.64 1.82
N ARG A 64 -5.71 24.38 1.45
CA ARG A 64 -6.68 23.27 1.56
C ARG A 64 -7.11 23.02 3.01
N THR A 65 -6.22 23.20 3.98
CA THR A 65 -6.54 23.09 5.41
C THR A 65 -7.45 24.25 5.84
N ALA A 66 -7.13 25.48 5.47
CA ALA A 66 -7.96 26.64 5.78
C ALA A 66 -9.38 26.50 5.18
N ASP A 67 -9.49 26.05 3.94
CA ASP A 67 -10.77 25.81 3.27
C ASP A 67 -11.57 24.69 3.94
N LYS A 68 -10.90 23.61 4.36
CA LYS A 68 -11.56 22.52 5.10
C LYS A 68 -12.13 23.02 6.42
N ILE A 69 -11.37 23.82 7.17
CA ILE A 69 -11.83 24.42 8.44
C ILE A 69 -13.02 25.34 8.19
N ARG A 70 -12.93 26.27 7.24
CA ARG A 70 -14.03 27.18 6.89
C ARG A 70 -15.29 26.41 6.55
N ARG A 71 -15.17 25.34 5.75
CA ARG A 71 -16.29 24.47 5.39
C ARG A 71 -16.89 23.78 6.62
N GLN A 72 -16.08 23.16 7.48
CA GLN A 72 -16.59 22.49 8.68
C GLN A 72 -17.25 23.45 9.67
N VAL A 73 -16.75 24.69 9.79
CA VAL A 73 -17.38 25.75 10.58
C VAL A 73 -18.71 26.18 9.97
N ALA A 74 -18.78 26.38 8.66
CA ALA A 74 -20.00 26.76 7.95
C ALA A 74 -21.09 25.67 8.02
N GLU A 75 -20.68 24.40 7.99
CA GLU A 75 -21.55 23.23 8.15
C GLU A 75 -21.93 22.96 9.63
N GLY A 76 -21.42 23.75 10.58
CA GLY A 76 -21.69 23.58 12.01
C GLY A 76 -21.04 22.34 12.65
N LYS A 77 -20.13 21.67 11.95
CA LYS A 77 -19.43 20.46 12.42
C LYS A 77 -18.42 20.76 13.52
N ILE A 78 -17.81 21.94 13.46
CA ILE A 78 -16.86 22.41 14.47
C ILE A 78 -17.16 23.86 14.83
N LYS A 79 -16.77 24.27 16.04
CA LYS A 79 -16.75 25.69 16.41
C LYS A 79 -15.61 26.39 15.68
N ARG A 80 -15.74 27.70 15.43
CA ARG A 80 -14.66 28.49 14.85
C ARG A 80 -13.41 28.39 15.76
N PRO A 81 -12.28 27.88 15.25
CA PRO A 81 -11.07 27.74 16.05
C PRO A 81 -10.51 29.11 16.41
N THR A 82 -9.92 29.21 17.60
CA THR A 82 -9.30 30.44 18.11
C THR A 82 -7.80 30.33 18.33
N THR A 83 -7.24 29.12 18.22
CA THR A 83 -5.81 28.83 18.38
C THR A 83 -5.33 27.85 17.31
N PRO A 84 -4.01 27.78 17.03
CA PRO A 84 -3.43 26.76 16.16
C PRO A 84 -3.73 25.33 16.62
N ASP A 85 -3.61 25.06 17.93
CA ASP A 85 -3.87 23.73 18.49
C ASP A 85 -5.32 23.29 18.30
N ALA A 86 -6.30 24.20 18.38
CA ALA A 86 -7.71 23.87 18.11
C ALA A 86 -7.92 23.40 16.66
N ILE A 87 -7.12 23.90 15.69
CA ILE A 87 -7.14 23.41 14.31
C ILE A 87 -6.59 21.98 14.26
N ALA A 88 -5.42 21.75 14.87
CA ALA A 88 -4.78 20.44 14.92
C ALA A 88 -5.66 19.36 15.58
N GLU A 89 -6.38 19.72 16.64
CA GLU A 89 -7.30 18.82 17.33
C GLU A 89 -8.53 18.49 16.47
N SER A 90 -9.05 19.47 15.72
CA SER A 90 -10.28 19.34 14.93
C SER A 90 -10.13 18.53 13.64
N LEU A 91 -8.90 18.35 13.16
CA LEU A 91 -8.61 17.67 11.91
C LEU A 91 -7.87 16.35 12.14
N HIS A 92 -8.29 15.31 11.44
CA HIS A 92 -7.67 13.99 11.50
C HIS A 92 -6.75 13.70 10.31
N ASP A 93 -6.89 14.44 9.21
CA ASP A 93 -6.25 14.22 7.91
C ASP A 93 -5.30 15.37 7.51
N LEU A 94 -4.65 15.98 8.51
CA LEU A 94 -3.55 16.92 8.26
C LEU A 94 -2.32 16.17 7.73
N ILE A 95 -2.11 14.95 8.20
CA ILE A 95 -1.12 14.01 7.71
C ILE A 95 -1.88 12.79 7.21
N GLY A 96 -1.57 12.35 6.00
CA GLY A 96 -2.22 11.20 5.37
C GLY A 96 -1.21 10.25 4.76
N ILE A 97 -1.40 8.95 5.00
CA ILE A 97 -0.66 7.86 4.34
C ILE A 97 -1.67 6.98 3.61
N LYS A 98 -1.37 6.65 2.36
CA LYS A 98 -2.11 5.67 1.57
C LYS A 98 -1.33 4.35 1.56
N VAL A 99 -1.98 3.26 1.97
CA VAL A 99 -1.44 1.89 1.85
C VAL A 99 -2.24 1.18 0.77
N LEU A 100 -1.55 0.73 -0.27
CA LEU A 100 -2.16 0.01 -1.40
C LEU A 100 -1.87 -1.47 -1.30
N CYS A 101 -2.94 -2.26 -1.31
CA CYS A 101 -2.93 -3.72 -1.30
C CYS A 101 -3.21 -4.26 -2.70
N LYS A 102 -2.53 -5.34 -3.10
CA LYS A 102 -2.82 -6.00 -4.39
C LYS A 102 -4.20 -6.65 -4.42
N THR A 103 -4.65 -7.23 -3.30
CA THR A 103 -5.95 -7.90 -3.24
C THR A 103 -6.78 -7.51 -2.01
N PRO A 104 -8.10 -7.75 -2.02
CA PRO A 104 -8.95 -7.61 -0.83
C PRO A 104 -8.51 -8.48 0.36
N ARG A 105 -7.94 -9.66 0.11
CA ARG A 105 -7.42 -10.54 1.18
C ARG A 105 -6.20 -9.93 1.86
N ASP A 106 -5.26 -9.40 1.08
CA ASP A 106 -4.10 -8.67 1.60
C ASP A 106 -4.54 -7.45 2.42
N LEU A 107 -5.56 -6.72 1.95
CA LEU A 107 -6.17 -5.61 2.68
C LEU A 107 -6.73 -6.08 4.03
N ALA A 108 -7.54 -7.13 4.03
CA ALA A 108 -8.14 -7.66 5.26
C ALA A 108 -7.07 -8.05 6.27
N ALA A 109 -6.07 -8.84 5.86
CA ALA A 109 -4.96 -9.27 6.71
C ALA A 109 -4.15 -8.08 7.26
N PHE A 110 -3.85 -7.08 6.42
CA PHE A 110 -3.15 -5.89 6.86
C PHE A 110 -3.93 -5.08 7.89
N THR A 111 -5.24 -4.87 7.66
CA THR A 111 -6.08 -4.12 8.59
C THR A 111 -6.27 -4.83 9.92
N GLU A 112 -6.38 -6.16 9.92
CA GLU A 112 -6.40 -6.97 11.14
C GLU A 112 -5.10 -6.79 11.94
N LYS A 113 -3.94 -6.98 11.29
CA LYS A 113 -2.63 -6.80 11.93
C LYS A 113 -2.41 -5.38 12.45
N LEU A 114 -2.85 -4.36 11.71
CA LEU A 114 -2.80 -2.97 12.16
C LEU A 114 -3.59 -2.76 13.46
N ASN A 115 -4.79 -3.34 13.57
CA ASN A 115 -5.62 -3.25 14.77
C ASN A 115 -5.00 -4.00 15.95
N GLU A 116 -4.48 -5.21 15.72
CA GLU A 116 -3.76 -5.99 16.73
C GLU A 116 -2.55 -5.21 17.27
N ALA A 117 -1.72 -4.68 16.37
CA ALA A 117 -0.54 -3.91 16.74
C ALA A 117 -0.92 -2.64 17.53
N CYS A 118 -1.97 -1.93 17.12
CA CYS A 118 -2.40 -0.71 17.80
C CYS A 118 -3.13 -0.96 19.14
N THR A 119 -3.60 -2.17 19.41
CA THR A 119 -4.20 -2.56 20.70
C THR A 119 -3.20 -3.22 21.65
N SER A 120 -2.08 -3.69 21.13
CA SER A 120 -0.99 -4.26 21.92
C SER A 120 -0.40 -3.25 22.93
N PRO A 121 -0.18 -3.66 24.20
CA PRO A 121 0.42 -2.78 25.21
C PRO A 121 1.88 -2.43 24.91
N THR A 122 2.58 -3.25 24.12
CA THR A 122 4.01 -3.10 23.81
C THR A 122 4.28 -2.20 22.60
N CYS A 123 3.30 -2.00 21.72
CA CYS A 123 3.39 -1.03 20.65
C CYS A 123 3.38 0.39 21.25
N SER A 124 3.91 1.40 20.56
CA SER A 124 3.79 2.81 20.97
C SER A 124 2.76 3.60 20.14
N VAL A 125 2.46 3.11 18.93
CA VAL A 125 1.43 3.65 18.04
C VAL A 125 0.05 3.15 18.50
N ARG A 126 -0.94 4.04 18.50
CA ARG A 126 -2.32 3.72 18.90
C ARG A 126 -3.32 4.18 17.86
N LEU A 127 -4.52 3.63 17.91
CA LEU A 127 -5.68 4.22 17.25
C LEU A 127 -6.17 5.41 18.10
N ALA A 128 -6.28 6.59 17.48
CA ALA A 128 -6.83 7.78 18.13
C ALA A 128 -8.35 7.65 18.33
N VAL A 129 -9.03 6.95 17.42
CA VAL A 129 -10.48 6.64 17.43
C VAL A 129 -10.71 5.30 16.72
N PRO A 130 -11.87 4.64 16.92
CA PRO A 130 -12.24 3.46 16.14
C PRO A 130 -12.15 3.73 14.62
N PRO A 131 -11.54 2.83 13.84
CA PRO A 131 -11.45 2.98 12.39
C PRO A 131 -12.82 2.94 11.71
N ASN A 132 -12.93 3.61 10.56
CA ASN A 132 -14.10 3.48 9.71
C ASN A 132 -13.83 2.45 8.61
N ASP A 133 -14.58 1.36 8.61
CA ASP A 133 -14.48 0.32 7.58
C ASP A 133 -15.49 0.57 6.45
N TYR A 134 -15.05 1.33 5.44
CA TYR A 134 -15.83 1.50 4.21
C TYR A 134 -15.55 0.41 3.18
N VAL A 135 -14.74 -0.61 3.49
CA VAL A 135 -14.54 -1.75 2.59
C VAL A 135 -15.74 -2.68 2.72
N THR A 136 -16.09 -3.06 3.94
CA THR A 136 -17.27 -3.90 4.22
C THR A 136 -18.58 -3.13 4.16
N HIS A 137 -18.55 -1.85 4.54
CA HIS A 137 -19.73 -0.96 4.52
C HIS A 137 -19.47 0.27 3.63
N PRO A 138 -19.48 0.10 2.28
CA PRO A 138 -19.22 1.18 1.34
C PRO A 138 -20.19 2.35 1.54
N LYS A 139 -19.73 3.56 1.23
CA LYS A 139 -20.62 4.73 1.18
C LYS A 139 -21.59 4.60 0.00
N ASP A 140 -22.73 5.27 0.06
CA ASP A 140 -23.74 5.31 -1.03
C ASP A 140 -23.17 5.66 -2.41
N SER A 141 -22.09 6.43 -2.43
CA SER A 141 -21.35 6.78 -3.65
C SER A 141 -20.65 5.60 -4.34
N GLY A 142 -20.42 4.47 -3.65
CA GLY A 142 -19.54 3.38 -4.08
C GLY A 142 -18.13 3.42 -3.46
N TYR A 143 -17.79 4.49 -2.75
CA TYR A 143 -16.47 4.66 -2.12
C TYR A 143 -16.15 3.54 -1.11
N ARG A 144 -14.96 2.95 -1.28
CA ARG A 144 -14.40 1.90 -0.41
C ARG A 144 -12.98 2.25 0.02
N ALA A 145 -12.70 2.09 1.32
CA ALA A 145 -11.39 2.17 1.94
C ALA A 145 -11.50 1.83 3.43
N TYR A 146 -10.43 1.35 4.04
CA TYR A 146 -10.32 1.29 5.49
C TYR A 146 -9.62 2.54 6.02
N HIS A 147 -10.26 3.27 6.92
CA HIS A 147 -9.76 4.54 7.46
C HIS A 147 -9.38 4.40 8.93
N ALA A 148 -8.09 4.35 9.21
CA ALA A 148 -7.54 4.39 10.56
C ALA A 148 -6.95 5.77 10.86
N ILE A 149 -7.09 6.25 12.09
CA ILE A 149 -6.42 7.47 12.55
C ILE A 149 -5.43 7.04 13.61
N LEU A 150 -4.15 7.01 13.25
CA LEU A 150 -3.07 6.67 14.16
C LEU A 150 -2.71 7.88 15.03
N LEU A 151 -2.37 7.61 16.29
CA LEU A 151 -1.75 8.54 17.20
C LEU A 151 -0.27 8.14 17.37
N VAL A 152 0.62 8.96 16.81
CA VAL A 152 2.06 8.70 16.76
C VAL A 152 2.77 9.68 17.66
N LYS A 153 3.56 9.17 18.61
CA LYS A 153 4.38 9.99 19.49
C LYS A 153 5.72 10.30 18.83
N VAL A 154 6.09 11.58 18.79
CA VAL A 154 7.38 12.04 18.29
C VAL A 154 8.06 12.91 19.34
N ALA A 155 9.34 12.64 19.59
CA ALA A 155 10.16 13.47 20.46
C ALA A 155 10.51 14.79 19.75
N THR A 156 10.35 15.92 20.44
CA THR A 156 10.77 17.23 19.95
C THR A 156 11.65 17.92 20.98
N HIS A 157 12.38 18.97 20.58
CA HIS A 157 13.18 19.79 21.51
C HIS A 157 12.34 20.49 22.59
N ALA A 158 11.02 20.60 22.39
CA ALA A 158 10.07 21.16 23.34
C ALA A 158 9.29 20.08 24.14
N GLY A 159 9.69 18.81 24.02
CA GLY A 159 9.03 17.66 24.61
C GLY A 159 8.29 16.79 23.59
N ASP A 160 7.69 15.71 24.07
CA ASP A 160 6.98 14.76 23.20
C ASP A 160 5.67 15.35 22.67
N LEU A 161 5.41 15.11 21.39
CA LEU A 161 4.19 15.50 20.72
C LEU A 161 3.46 14.26 20.19
N SER A 162 2.16 14.17 20.46
CA SER A 162 1.30 13.16 19.84
C SER A 162 0.67 13.75 18.58
N VAL A 163 0.87 13.08 17.44
CA VAL A 163 0.46 13.54 16.12
C VAL A 163 -0.55 12.55 15.54
N LYS A 164 -1.66 13.08 15.00
CA LYS A 164 -2.65 12.28 14.28
C LYS A 164 -2.21 12.05 12.84
N VAL A 165 -2.20 10.80 12.40
CA VAL A 165 -1.89 10.39 11.02
C VAL A 165 -3.07 9.57 10.50
N GLU A 166 -3.75 10.06 9.47
CA GLU A 166 -4.78 9.28 8.78
C GLU A 166 -4.12 8.25 7.87
N VAL A 167 -4.47 6.99 8.04
CA VAL A 167 -4.05 5.89 7.17
C VAL A 167 -5.26 5.39 6.41
N GLN A 168 -5.17 5.42 5.09
CA GLN A 168 -6.17 4.89 4.19
C GLN A 168 -5.63 3.62 3.54
N VAL A 169 -6.20 2.47 3.88
CA VAL A 169 -5.86 1.18 3.27
C VAL A 169 -6.88 0.86 2.18
N LYS A 170 -6.40 0.56 0.98
CA LYS A 170 -7.23 0.30 -0.21
C LYS A 170 -6.61 -0.75 -1.10
N THR A 171 -7.41 -1.40 -1.93
CA THR A 171 -6.88 -2.11 -3.10
C THR A 171 -6.48 -1.12 -4.20
N LEU A 172 -5.71 -1.59 -5.19
CA LEU A 172 -5.38 -0.79 -6.37
C LEU A 172 -6.63 -0.30 -7.11
N LEU A 173 -7.67 -1.13 -7.23
CA LEU A 173 -8.89 -0.78 -7.95
C LEU A 173 -9.80 0.17 -7.17
N GLN A 174 -9.86 0.01 -5.84
CA GLN A 174 -10.54 0.97 -4.97
C GLN A 174 -9.88 2.35 -5.04
N ASP A 175 -8.55 2.39 -5.13
CA ASP A 175 -7.85 3.66 -5.27
C ASP A 175 -8.05 4.29 -6.65
N ALA A 176 -7.97 3.49 -7.72
CA ALA A 176 -8.27 3.94 -9.07
C ALA A 176 -9.69 4.53 -9.18
N TRP A 177 -10.69 3.87 -8.58
CA TRP A 177 -12.04 4.42 -8.50
C TRP A 177 -12.08 5.77 -7.80
N GLY A 178 -11.34 5.88 -6.69
CA GLY A 178 -11.19 7.12 -5.94
C GLY A 178 -10.67 8.24 -6.82
N GLU A 179 -9.54 8.04 -7.50
CA GLU A 179 -8.93 9.05 -8.37
C GLU A 179 -9.87 9.46 -9.52
N LEU A 180 -10.51 8.49 -10.20
CA LEU A 180 -11.45 8.73 -11.30
C LEU A 180 -12.70 9.51 -10.87
N THR A 181 -13.12 9.40 -9.62
CA THR A 181 -14.32 10.07 -9.11
C THR A 181 -14.02 11.33 -8.31
N HIS A 182 -12.81 11.51 -7.77
CA HIS A 182 -12.46 12.67 -6.95
C HIS A 182 -11.92 13.86 -7.75
N GLU A 183 -11.13 13.66 -8.81
CA GLU A 183 -10.48 14.78 -9.53
C GLU A 183 -11.47 15.64 -10.34
N ASP A 184 -12.53 15.04 -10.86
CA ASP A 184 -13.51 15.73 -11.73
C ASP A 184 -14.73 16.28 -10.97
N MET A 185 -15.15 15.62 -9.89
CA MET A 185 -16.42 15.92 -9.23
C MET A 185 -16.33 17.01 -8.15
N TYR A 186 -15.12 17.28 -7.63
CA TYR A 186 -14.97 18.04 -6.36
C TYR A 186 -13.81 19.05 -6.36
N LYS A 187 -13.48 19.69 -7.49
CA LYS A 187 -12.57 20.86 -7.47
C LYS A 187 -13.17 21.95 -6.57
N PRO A 188 -12.55 22.28 -5.43
CA PRO A 188 -13.05 23.31 -4.52
C PRO A 188 -13.21 24.63 -5.27
N GLY A 189 -14.39 25.26 -5.17
CA GLY A 189 -14.68 26.54 -5.83
C GLY A 189 -15.32 26.46 -7.22
N LYS A 190 -15.54 25.26 -7.80
CA LYS A 190 -16.36 25.11 -9.02
C LYS A 190 -17.81 24.71 -8.69
N ALA A 191 -18.75 25.23 -9.49
CA ALA A 191 -20.21 25.12 -9.26
C ALA A 191 -20.83 23.74 -9.61
N LEU A 192 -20.03 22.81 -10.14
CA LEU A 192 -20.52 21.49 -10.54
C LEU A 192 -20.67 20.60 -9.32
N LYS A 193 -21.89 20.50 -8.80
CA LYS A 193 -22.26 19.49 -7.82
C LYS A 193 -22.59 18.18 -8.54
N PRO A 194 -22.18 17.02 -8.02
CA PRO A 194 -22.64 15.73 -8.52
C PRO A 194 -24.17 15.68 -8.65
N ASN A 195 -24.66 15.42 -9.85
CA ASN A 195 -26.07 15.07 -10.06
C ASN A 195 -26.27 13.55 -9.86
N GLU A 196 -27.52 13.09 -9.97
CA GLU A 196 -27.88 11.68 -9.77
C GLU A 196 -27.17 10.74 -10.75
N PHE A 197 -27.08 11.12 -12.03
CA PHE A 197 -26.36 10.35 -13.04
C PHE A 197 -24.91 10.08 -12.64
N HIS A 198 -24.18 11.10 -12.15
CA HIS A 198 -22.80 10.91 -11.72
C HIS A 198 -22.70 9.94 -10.52
N ARG A 199 -23.64 10.02 -9.56
CA ARG A 199 -23.67 9.10 -8.41
C ARG A 199 -23.95 7.67 -8.86
N ASP A 200 -24.88 7.48 -9.77
CA ASP A 200 -25.24 6.16 -10.27
C ASP A 200 -24.12 5.52 -11.09
N VAL A 201 -23.47 6.29 -11.96
CA VAL A 201 -22.32 5.80 -12.75
C VAL A 201 -21.15 5.49 -11.81
N ALA A 202 -20.84 6.37 -10.87
CA ALA A 202 -19.77 6.13 -9.89
C ALA A 202 -20.04 4.86 -9.08
N ARG A 203 -21.27 4.64 -8.60
CA ARG A 203 -21.65 3.42 -7.87
C ARG A 203 -21.48 2.17 -8.74
N LYS A 204 -21.98 2.18 -9.98
CA LYS A 204 -21.81 1.04 -10.92
C LYS A 204 -20.34 0.75 -11.21
N MET A 205 -19.51 1.78 -11.38
CA MET A 205 -18.07 1.61 -11.55
C MET A 205 -17.44 0.93 -10.32
N ALA A 206 -17.85 1.31 -9.12
CA ALA A 206 -17.35 0.68 -7.90
C ALA A 206 -17.71 -0.81 -7.83
N GLU A 207 -18.95 -1.17 -8.18
CA GLU A 207 -19.43 -2.56 -8.22
C GLU A 207 -18.67 -3.42 -9.24
N LEU A 208 -18.40 -2.86 -10.43
CA LEU A 208 -17.60 -3.55 -11.45
C LEU A 208 -16.16 -3.76 -10.99
N LEU A 209 -15.53 -2.72 -10.43
CA LEU A 209 -14.16 -2.81 -9.94
C LEU A 209 -14.02 -3.78 -8.76
N ASP A 210 -15.02 -3.86 -7.88
CA ASP A 210 -15.08 -4.85 -6.80
C ASP A 210 -15.15 -6.29 -7.33
N SER A 211 -15.90 -6.49 -8.41
CA SER A 211 -15.95 -7.80 -9.10
C SER A 211 -14.59 -8.17 -9.70
N VAL A 212 -13.87 -7.19 -10.26
CA VAL A 212 -12.51 -7.40 -10.78
C VAL A 212 -11.51 -7.66 -9.65
N ASP A 213 -11.60 -6.95 -8.52
CA ASP A 213 -10.78 -7.20 -7.33
C ASP A 213 -10.96 -8.65 -6.84
N THR A 214 -12.19 -9.15 -6.83
CA THR A 214 -12.50 -10.54 -6.47
C THR A 214 -11.84 -11.53 -7.43
N MET A 215 -11.94 -11.30 -8.74
CA MET A 215 -11.28 -12.15 -9.74
C MET A 215 -9.75 -12.11 -9.64
N ALA A 216 -9.18 -10.95 -9.37
CA ALA A 216 -7.73 -10.79 -9.17
C ALA A 216 -7.27 -11.55 -7.92
N ASP A 217 -8.04 -11.54 -6.83
CA ASP A 217 -7.75 -12.30 -5.62
C ASP A 217 -7.78 -13.81 -5.85
N LEU A 218 -8.77 -14.31 -6.61
CA LEU A 218 -8.85 -15.73 -6.98
C LEU A 218 -7.64 -16.16 -7.81
N LEU A 219 -7.25 -15.35 -8.80
CA LEU A 219 -6.06 -15.60 -9.60
C LEU A 219 -4.79 -15.59 -8.74
N ALA A 220 -4.65 -14.63 -7.82
CA ALA A 220 -3.51 -14.56 -6.92
C ALA A 220 -3.42 -15.78 -5.99
N ALA A 221 -4.56 -16.24 -5.45
CA ALA A 221 -4.62 -17.46 -4.63
C ALA A 221 -4.15 -18.69 -5.38
N GLU A 222 -4.61 -18.87 -6.63
CA GLU A 222 -4.23 -20.02 -7.44
C GLU A 222 -2.74 -19.99 -7.80
N LEU A 223 -2.19 -18.83 -8.13
CA LEU A 223 -0.76 -18.67 -8.39
C LEU A 223 0.08 -18.94 -7.14
N ASP A 224 -0.36 -18.49 -5.97
CA ASP A 224 0.32 -18.76 -4.70
C ASP A 224 0.31 -20.26 -4.38
N ARG A 225 -0.81 -20.96 -4.61
CA ARG A 225 -0.93 -22.41 -4.43
C ARG A 225 0.02 -23.18 -5.35
N GLN A 226 0.04 -22.87 -6.64
CA GLN A 226 0.96 -23.49 -7.59
C GLN A 226 2.42 -23.23 -7.21
N THR A 227 2.75 -22.01 -6.78
CA THR A 227 4.11 -21.68 -6.32
C THR A 227 4.49 -22.48 -5.07
N ALA A 228 3.56 -22.64 -4.12
CA ALA A 228 3.80 -23.44 -2.91
C ALA A 228 3.95 -24.93 -3.21
N GLU A 229 3.13 -25.49 -4.11
CA GLU A 229 3.26 -26.89 -4.58
C GLU A 229 4.59 -27.13 -5.30
N LEU A 230 5.03 -26.16 -6.10
CA LEU A 230 6.35 -26.17 -6.74
C LEU A 230 7.49 -26.08 -5.71
N ASP A 231 7.35 -25.29 -4.66
CA ASP A 231 8.36 -25.17 -3.59
C ASP A 231 8.37 -26.41 -2.67
N ALA A 232 7.24 -27.12 -2.55
CA ALA A 232 7.05 -28.30 -1.70
C ALA A 232 7.29 -29.65 -2.42
N GLY A 233 8.00 -29.66 -3.56
CA GLY A 233 8.25 -30.86 -4.38
C GLY A 233 8.67 -32.12 -3.59
N PRO A 234 8.37 -33.32 -4.13
CA PRO A 234 8.34 -34.58 -3.37
C PRO A 234 9.70 -34.86 -2.74
N ASP A 235 9.71 -35.09 -1.43
CA ASP A 235 10.80 -35.65 -0.63
C ASP A 235 12.20 -35.49 -1.23
N GLY A 236 12.91 -34.43 -0.82
CA GLY A 236 14.22 -34.49 -0.16
C GLY A 236 15.30 -35.46 -0.67
N THR A 237 15.21 -35.96 -1.90
CA THR A 237 16.19 -36.85 -2.50
C THR A 237 16.99 -36.03 -3.49
N PRO A 238 18.32 -35.89 -3.29
CA PRO A 238 19.15 -35.35 -4.34
C PRO A 238 19.06 -36.33 -5.51
N SER A 239 18.37 -35.92 -6.57
CA SER A 239 18.65 -36.43 -7.89
C SER A 239 20.13 -36.14 -8.13
N ASN A 240 20.97 -37.16 -7.89
CA ASN A 240 22.32 -37.24 -8.44
C ASN A 240 22.20 -37.44 -9.96
N GLY A 241 21.62 -36.46 -10.64
CA GLY A 241 21.60 -36.33 -12.09
C GLY A 241 22.76 -35.45 -12.51
N SER A 242 23.98 -35.97 -12.45
CA SER A 242 25.17 -35.32 -13.00
C SER A 242 25.24 -35.37 -14.54
N ASP A 243 24.24 -35.95 -15.21
CA ASP A 243 24.27 -36.29 -16.65
C ASP A 243 23.12 -35.71 -17.49
N GLU A 244 22.24 -34.86 -16.94
CA GLU A 244 21.22 -34.20 -17.77
C GLU A 244 21.83 -33.06 -18.60
N PRO A 245 21.56 -33.00 -19.92
CA PRO A 245 22.11 -31.97 -20.78
C PRO A 245 21.61 -30.59 -20.36
N THR A 246 22.54 -29.65 -20.21
CA THR A 246 22.23 -28.24 -19.96
C THR A 246 22.13 -27.47 -21.27
N VAL A 247 21.39 -26.37 -21.24
CA VAL A 247 21.32 -25.39 -22.32
C VAL A 247 21.67 -24.02 -21.78
N TYR A 248 22.18 -23.15 -22.66
CA TYR A 248 22.34 -21.73 -22.33
C TYR A 248 21.00 -21.02 -22.47
N ALA A 249 20.64 -20.26 -21.43
CA ALA A 249 19.50 -19.36 -21.45
C ALA A 249 19.96 -17.93 -21.11
N ARG A 250 19.56 -16.97 -21.95
CA ARG A 250 19.86 -15.56 -21.75
C ARG A 250 18.77 -14.89 -20.94
N ILE A 251 19.11 -14.25 -19.83
CA ILE A 251 18.17 -13.51 -18.99
C ILE A 251 17.64 -12.29 -19.76
N THR A 252 16.32 -12.19 -19.87
CA THR A 252 15.61 -11.10 -20.56
C THR A 252 14.85 -10.20 -19.59
N ARG A 253 14.43 -10.74 -18.44
CA ARG A 253 13.80 -9.99 -17.37
C ARG A 253 14.19 -10.61 -16.03
N THR A 254 14.41 -9.77 -15.03
CA THR A 254 14.66 -10.22 -13.66
C THR A 254 13.72 -9.50 -12.69
N GLY A 255 13.43 -10.13 -11.56
CA GLY A 255 12.61 -9.60 -10.48
C GLY A 255 12.89 -10.38 -9.19
N PRO A 256 12.31 -10.00 -8.05
CA PRO A 256 12.63 -10.61 -6.77
C PRO A 256 12.24 -12.10 -6.69
N ARG A 257 11.19 -12.52 -7.41
CA ARG A 257 10.64 -13.89 -7.32
C ARG A 257 11.09 -14.84 -8.43
N TYR A 258 11.41 -14.32 -9.59
CA TYR A 258 11.80 -15.10 -10.76
C TYR A 258 12.53 -14.23 -11.78
N ALA A 259 13.26 -14.89 -12.66
CA ALA A 259 13.75 -14.32 -13.90
C ALA A 259 13.07 -14.99 -15.11
N LEU A 260 12.97 -14.28 -16.22
CA LEU A 260 12.62 -14.85 -17.52
C LEU A 260 13.89 -14.94 -18.33
N ALA A 261 14.11 -16.10 -18.93
CA ALA A 261 15.24 -16.33 -19.80
C ALA A 261 14.77 -16.92 -21.13
N VAL A 262 15.57 -16.75 -22.17
CA VAL A 262 15.31 -17.29 -23.51
C VAL A 262 16.42 -18.27 -23.85
N GLY A 263 16.04 -19.51 -24.16
CA GLY A 263 16.96 -20.55 -24.59
C GLY A 263 17.48 -20.32 -26.01
N ALA A 264 18.50 -21.09 -26.42
CA ALA A 264 19.05 -21.01 -27.78
C ALA A 264 18.03 -21.37 -28.88
N ASP A 265 16.97 -22.08 -28.53
CA ASP A 265 15.83 -22.41 -29.39
C ASP A 265 14.80 -21.27 -29.52
N GLY A 266 15.01 -20.15 -28.83
CA GLY A 266 14.12 -18.98 -28.82
C GLY A 266 12.91 -19.12 -27.90
N ARG A 267 12.77 -20.23 -27.16
CA ARG A 267 11.67 -20.40 -26.20
C ARG A 267 11.97 -19.61 -24.92
N GLN A 268 10.94 -18.97 -24.37
CA GLN A 268 11.03 -18.26 -23.11
C GLN A 268 10.65 -19.20 -21.96
N GLY A 269 11.52 -19.31 -20.97
CA GLY A 269 11.30 -20.09 -19.76
C GLY A 269 11.46 -19.26 -18.50
N LEU A 270 10.87 -19.75 -17.41
CA LEU A 270 10.89 -19.11 -16.10
C LEU A 270 12.00 -19.73 -15.24
N ILE A 271 12.84 -18.89 -14.65
CA ILE A 271 13.81 -19.25 -13.62
C ILE A 271 13.20 -18.87 -12.26
N PRO A 272 12.65 -19.82 -11.50
CA PRO A 272 12.03 -19.52 -10.21
C PRO A 272 13.08 -19.33 -9.11
N ALA A 273 12.75 -18.57 -8.07
CA ALA A 273 13.64 -18.34 -6.92
C ALA A 273 14.16 -19.64 -6.29
N ARG A 274 13.37 -20.72 -6.24
CA ARG A 274 13.81 -22.04 -5.75
C ARG A 274 15.03 -22.59 -6.48
N SER A 275 15.10 -22.38 -7.80
CA SER A 275 16.22 -22.88 -8.61
C SER A 275 17.49 -22.10 -8.29
N VAL A 276 17.37 -20.79 -8.12
CA VAL A 276 18.47 -19.91 -7.72
C VAL A 276 18.93 -20.25 -6.30
N ARG A 277 18.00 -20.40 -5.34
CA ARG A 277 18.27 -20.80 -3.93
C ARG A 277 19.07 -22.09 -3.84
N ARG A 278 18.68 -23.09 -4.63
CA ARG A 278 19.36 -24.38 -4.69
C ARG A 278 20.81 -24.25 -5.13
N VAL A 279 21.09 -23.37 -6.09
CA VAL A 279 22.45 -23.16 -6.60
C VAL A 279 23.30 -22.34 -5.63
N VAL A 280 22.73 -21.31 -5.01
CA VAL A 280 23.46 -20.47 -4.05
C VAL A 280 23.57 -21.10 -2.66
N GLY A 281 22.98 -22.28 -2.45
CA GLY A 281 23.03 -23.02 -1.18
C GLY A 281 22.28 -22.34 -0.03
N SER A 282 21.33 -21.44 -0.32
CA SER A 282 20.59 -20.70 0.70
C SER A 282 19.27 -21.41 1.04
N SER A 283 19.10 -21.72 2.32
CA SER A 283 17.82 -22.14 2.88
C SER A 283 16.87 -20.96 3.14
N ALA A 284 17.38 -19.72 3.19
CA ALA A 284 16.58 -18.51 3.31
C ALA A 284 15.97 -18.10 1.95
N ARG A 285 14.95 -17.25 1.99
CA ARG A 285 14.40 -16.63 0.78
C ARG A 285 15.41 -15.63 0.21
N ILE A 286 15.44 -15.51 -1.11
CA ILE A 286 16.37 -14.64 -1.84
C ILE A 286 15.59 -13.80 -2.85
N ASN A 287 16.12 -12.64 -3.22
CA ASN A 287 15.65 -11.92 -4.39
C ASN A 287 16.42 -12.39 -5.62
N VAL A 288 15.76 -12.92 -6.64
CA VAL A 288 16.43 -13.45 -7.84
C VAL A 288 17.26 -12.39 -8.56
N ASN A 289 16.81 -11.14 -8.56
CA ASN A 289 17.54 -10.02 -9.15
C ASN A 289 18.81 -9.60 -8.39
N ASP A 290 19.08 -10.16 -7.22
CA ASP A 290 20.39 -10.00 -6.55
C ASP A 290 21.44 -10.97 -7.13
N TYR A 291 21.01 -11.95 -7.93
CA TYR A 291 21.85 -13.04 -8.45
C TYR A 291 21.82 -13.19 -9.98
N LEU A 292 20.78 -12.67 -10.65
CA LEU A 292 20.60 -12.77 -12.09
C LEU A 292 20.22 -11.39 -12.65
N GLU A 293 21.06 -10.85 -13.52
CA GLU A 293 20.86 -9.57 -14.19
C GLU A 293 20.39 -9.74 -15.64
N VAL A 294 19.74 -8.71 -16.18
CA VAL A 294 19.30 -8.73 -17.58
C VAL A 294 20.51 -8.70 -18.51
N GLY A 295 20.60 -9.67 -19.41
CA GLY A 295 21.72 -9.82 -20.33
C GLY A 295 22.62 -11.00 -19.99
N ASP A 296 22.59 -11.49 -18.74
CA ASP A 296 23.36 -12.65 -18.30
C ASP A 296 22.99 -13.88 -19.12
N THR A 297 23.96 -14.78 -19.27
CA THR A 297 23.75 -16.09 -19.89
C THR A 297 24.10 -17.15 -18.86
N VAL A 298 23.10 -17.98 -18.51
CA VAL A 298 23.22 -19.00 -17.49
C VAL A 298 23.05 -20.38 -18.09
N ASP A 299 23.80 -21.34 -17.56
CA ASP A 299 23.66 -22.76 -17.88
C ASP A 299 22.49 -23.33 -17.07
N VAL A 300 21.47 -23.84 -17.76
CA VAL A 300 20.21 -24.27 -17.15
C VAL A 300 19.83 -25.68 -17.57
N ARG A 301 19.21 -26.42 -16.64
CA ARG A 301 18.43 -27.61 -16.99
C ARG A 301 17.01 -27.19 -17.34
N VAL A 302 16.43 -27.85 -18.34
CA VAL A 302 15.09 -27.54 -18.85
C VAL A 302 14.10 -28.53 -18.26
N GLU A 303 13.06 -28.02 -17.62
CA GLU A 303 11.90 -28.79 -17.17
C GLU A 303 10.66 -28.23 -17.89
N GLU A 304 10.02 -29.03 -18.73
CA GLU A 304 8.82 -28.63 -19.47
C GLU A 304 7.60 -29.35 -18.87
N THR A 305 6.62 -28.57 -18.41
CA THR A 305 5.32 -29.07 -17.94
C THR A 305 4.24 -28.73 -18.96
N ASP A 306 3.03 -29.27 -18.77
CA ASP A 306 1.87 -28.94 -19.61
C ASP A 306 1.49 -27.45 -19.58
N THR A 307 2.01 -26.69 -18.61
CA THR A 307 1.63 -25.30 -18.34
C THR A 307 2.77 -24.29 -18.43
N ALA A 308 4.04 -24.73 -18.35
CA ALA A 308 5.19 -23.82 -18.32
C ALA A 308 6.50 -24.51 -18.72
N LEU A 309 7.45 -23.68 -19.19
CA LEU A 309 8.84 -24.05 -19.41
C LEU A 309 9.69 -23.46 -18.28
N TYR A 310 10.36 -24.31 -17.51
CA TYR A 310 11.24 -23.91 -16.42
C TYR A 310 12.71 -24.09 -16.80
N TYR A 311 13.50 -23.11 -16.39
CA TYR A 311 14.94 -23.14 -16.48
C TYR A 311 15.53 -23.19 -15.06
N HIS A 312 16.30 -24.23 -14.77
CA HIS A 312 16.95 -24.44 -13.48
C HIS A 312 18.45 -24.21 -13.62
N PRO A 313 19.00 -23.08 -13.15
CA PRO A 313 20.43 -22.84 -13.21
C PRO A 313 21.22 -23.97 -12.55
N VAL A 314 22.37 -24.29 -13.14
CA VAL A 314 23.32 -25.27 -12.60
C VAL A 314 24.43 -24.57 -11.81
N ALA A 315 24.82 -23.37 -12.25
CA ALA A 315 25.72 -22.47 -11.56
C ALA A 315 25.25 -21.02 -11.78
N ILE A 316 25.52 -20.17 -10.80
CA ILE A 316 25.29 -18.73 -10.87
C ILE A 316 26.59 -18.08 -10.41
N GLY A 317 27.12 -17.16 -11.21
CA GLY A 317 28.41 -16.51 -11.01
C GLY A 317 28.24 -15.01 -10.85
#